data_AF-K9S581-F1
#
_entry.id   AF-K9S581-F1
#
_cell.length_a   1.000
_cell.length_b   1.000
_cell.length_c   1.000
_cell.angle_alpha   90.00
_cell.angle_beta   90.00
_cell.angle_gamma   90.00
#
_symmetry.space_group_name_H-M   'P 1'
#
loop_
_entity.id
_entity.type
_entity.pdbx_description
1 polymer ?
#
loop_
_entity_poly.entity_id
_entity_poly.type
_entity_poly.pdbx_seq_one_letter_code
_entity_poly.pdbx_strand_id
1 'polypeptide(L)'
;MMDSGCQQRYRDAPYSANECVGYACTVGPKYESRSAARMDTEDLNTAQAIAKHSEPSSEILESLRAGEVLMVNSRRRNGLILLKRFHAEFAGPGAVIGGRFDSDCEQVVTVGKLSLLVPKSYEERQAAYKIRLQWIKLTKQFTGNQMPLERARKILEQFEQYFDTEEVQAIPDEAFARLVGVLPRTVRQARRRPEKLNLKVRA
;
A
#
# COMPACT_ATOMS: atom_id res chain seq x y z
N MET A 1 -40.34 22.96 12.31
CA MET A 1 -40.17 21.77 13.17
C MET A 1 -39.36 20.76 12.37
N MET A 2 -38.08 20.61 12.72
CA MET A 2 -37.15 19.67 12.08
C MET A 2 -36.49 18.83 13.18
N ASP A 3 -36.38 17.54 12.91
CA ASP A 3 -36.07 16.45 13.84
C ASP A 3 -34.69 16.59 14.52
N SER A 4 -34.74 16.62 15.85
CA SER A 4 -33.60 16.76 16.78
C SER A 4 -32.80 15.46 17.00
N GLY A 5 -32.88 14.49 16.08
CA GLY A 5 -32.40 13.12 16.30
C GLY A 5 -30.96 12.82 15.89
N CYS A 6 -30.28 13.71 15.16
CA CYS A 6 -28.99 13.39 14.54
C CYS A 6 -27.75 13.85 15.36
N GLN A 7 -27.93 14.71 16.38
CA GLN A 7 -26.81 15.26 17.16
C GLN A 7 -26.40 14.43 18.40
N GLN A 8 -27.18 13.42 18.79
CA GLN A 8 -26.93 12.71 20.04
C GLN A 8 -26.01 11.48 19.93
N ARG A 9 -25.68 10.99 18.73
CA ARG A 9 -24.89 9.74 18.54
C ARG A 9 -23.38 9.91 18.49
N TYR A 10 -22.86 11.14 18.62
CA TYR A 10 -21.42 11.41 18.67
C TYR A 10 -20.85 11.54 20.11
N ARG A 11 -21.67 11.34 21.15
CA ARG A 11 -21.21 11.47 22.55
C ARG A 11 -20.66 10.19 23.20
N ASP A 12 -20.82 9.02 22.57
CA ASP A 12 -20.48 7.74 23.21
C ASP A 12 -19.26 7.01 22.60
N ALA A 13 -18.36 7.74 21.94
CA ALA A 13 -17.08 7.16 21.51
C ALA A 13 -16.09 7.12 22.70
N PRO A 14 -15.56 5.96 23.10
CA PRO A 14 -14.66 5.84 24.24
C PRO A 14 -13.24 6.19 23.81
N TYR A 15 -12.94 7.49 23.68
CA TYR A 15 -11.57 7.99 23.74
C TYR A 15 -11.57 9.20 24.65
N SER A 16 -11.46 8.91 25.95
CA SER A 16 -11.11 9.88 26.97
C SER A 16 -9.71 10.41 26.66
N ALA A 17 -9.64 11.66 26.23
CA ALA A 17 -8.43 12.46 26.28
C ALA A 17 -8.31 13.00 27.70
N ASN A 18 -7.57 12.30 28.57
CA ASN A 18 -6.86 12.83 29.75
C ASN A 18 -6.39 11.66 30.61
N GLU A 19 -5.13 11.24 30.42
CA GLU A 19 -4.31 10.60 31.46
C GLU A 19 -2.83 10.68 31.06
N CYS A 20 -2.30 11.90 31.06
CA CYS A 20 -0.86 12.12 31.13
C CYS A 20 -0.46 12.12 32.61
N VAL A 21 -0.14 10.95 33.17
CA VAL A 21 0.54 10.87 34.47
C VAL A 21 1.63 9.81 34.43
N GLY A 22 2.88 10.30 34.43
CA GLY A 22 4.02 9.73 35.16
C GLY A 22 4.45 8.31 34.84
N TYR A 23 5.39 8.17 33.90
CA TYR A 23 6.47 7.18 34.07
C TYR A 23 7.82 7.84 33.77
N ALA A 24 8.68 7.83 34.79
CA ALA A 24 10.04 8.31 34.74
C ALA A 24 10.85 7.55 33.69
N CYS A 25 11.40 8.27 32.71
CA CYS A 25 12.42 7.73 31.81
C CYS A 25 13.73 7.60 32.59
N THR A 26 14.05 6.40 33.05
CA THR A 26 15.40 6.05 33.48
C THR A 26 16.31 5.90 32.27
N VAL A 27 17.52 6.41 32.43
CA VAL A 27 18.53 6.61 31.39
C VAL A 27 19.05 5.25 30.90
N GLY A 28 18.74 4.90 29.64
CA GLY A 28 19.35 3.78 28.92
C GLY A 28 20.70 4.18 28.29
N PRO A 29 21.64 3.25 28.09
CA PRO A 29 23.05 3.58 27.88
C PRO A 29 23.32 4.22 26.51
N LYS A 30 24.28 5.15 26.51
CA LYS A 30 24.85 5.81 25.32
C LYS A 30 25.31 4.77 24.30
N TYR A 31 24.70 4.76 23.12
CA TYR A 31 25.20 4.00 21.98
C TYR A 31 26.30 4.82 21.31
N GLU A 32 27.54 4.38 21.49
CA GLU A 32 28.72 4.96 20.87
C GLU A 32 28.65 4.85 19.34
N SER A 33 29.01 5.95 18.69
CA SER A 33 29.17 6.08 17.24
C SER A 33 30.24 5.11 16.72
N ARG A 34 29.82 4.09 15.97
CA ARG A 34 30.72 3.26 15.15
C ARG A 34 30.53 3.57 13.67
N SER A 35 31.57 4.23 13.16
CA SER A 35 32.09 4.33 11.78
C SER A 35 31.24 3.86 10.61
N ALA A 36 31.15 4.75 9.62
CA ALA A 36 30.89 4.46 8.22
C ALA A 36 31.65 3.22 7.71
N ALA A 37 30.92 2.23 7.19
CA ALA A 37 31.31 1.39 6.06
C ALA A 37 30.23 0.35 5.75
N ARG A 38 29.96 0.17 4.44
CA ARG A 38 29.18 -0.87 3.76
C ARG A 38 27.70 -0.55 3.52
N MET A 39 27.47 0.16 2.43
CA MET A 39 26.19 0.21 1.71
C MET A 39 26.10 -1.10 0.91
N ASP A 40 25.11 -1.93 1.20
CA ASP A 40 24.91 -3.22 0.52
C ASP A 40 24.44 -3.00 -0.93
N THR A 41 24.99 -3.78 -1.85
CA THR A 41 24.72 -3.71 -3.30
C THR A 41 23.28 -4.11 -3.68
N GLU A 42 22.53 -4.73 -2.76
CA GLU A 42 21.12 -5.07 -2.94
C GLU A 42 20.22 -3.82 -2.94
N ASP A 43 20.48 -2.84 -2.05
CA ASP A 43 19.69 -1.61 -1.96
C ASP A 43 19.84 -0.72 -3.20
N LEU A 44 21.03 -0.74 -3.83
CA LEU A 44 21.31 -0.01 -5.07
C LEU A 44 20.57 -0.62 -6.28
N ASN A 45 20.48 -1.94 -6.35
CA ASN A 45 19.71 -2.63 -7.39
C ASN A 45 18.20 -2.46 -7.20
N THR A 46 17.72 -2.40 -5.95
CA THR A 46 16.33 -2.09 -5.61
C THR A 46 15.95 -0.67 -6.05
N ALA A 47 16.79 0.33 -5.78
CA ALA A 47 16.55 1.71 -6.23
C ALA A 47 16.52 1.84 -7.77
N GLN A 48 17.36 1.09 -8.48
CA GLN A 48 17.46 1.12 -9.94
C GLN A 48 16.32 0.38 -10.67
N ALA A 49 15.78 -0.72 -10.11
CA ALA A 49 14.64 -1.43 -10.69
C ALA A 49 13.34 -0.62 -10.61
N ILE A 50 13.19 0.20 -9.55
CA ILE A 50 12.01 1.03 -9.31
C ILE A 50 11.99 2.28 -10.20
N ALA A 51 13.17 2.84 -10.52
CA ALA A 51 13.31 4.03 -11.35
C ALA A 51 12.83 3.86 -12.82
N LYS A 52 12.57 2.63 -13.29
CA LYS A 52 12.17 2.39 -14.69
C LYS A 52 10.69 2.68 -15.00
N HIS A 53 9.90 3.09 -14.00
CA HIS A 53 8.49 3.49 -14.13
C HIS A 53 8.24 5.02 -14.00
N SER A 54 9.29 5.83 -14.24
CA SER A 54 9.48 7.16 -13.64
C SER A 54 8.56 8.32 -14.07
N GLU A 55 8.17 8.48 -15.34
CA GLU A 55 7.64 9.80 -15.77
C GLU A 55 6.30 10.24 -15.13
N PRO A 56 5.22 9.43 -15.08
CA PRO A 56 3.97 9.86 -14.43
C PRO A 56 4.01 9.73 -12.90
N SER A 57 5.09 9.18 -12.33
CA SER A 57 5.17 8.90 -10.89
C SER A 57 5.59 10.11 -10.05
N SER A 58 6.39 11.03 -10.61
CA SER A 58 6.86 12.25 -9.93
C SER A 58 5.73 13.27 -9.76
N GLU A 59 4.97 13.58 -10.82
CA GLU A 59 3.86 14.53 -10.77
C GLU A 59 2.80 14.11 -9.74
N ILE A 60 2.43 12.83 -9.75
CA ILE A 60 1.47 12.28 -8.77
C ILE A 60 2.03 12.44 -7.36
N LEU A 61 3.30 12.11 -7.15
CA LEU A 61 3.93 12.21 -5.84
C LEU A 61 3.99 13.66 -5.32
N GLU A 62 4.25 14.62 -6.21
CA GLU A 62 4.19 16.06 -5.90
C GLU A 62 2.78 16.50 -5.50
N SER A 63 1.76 16.12 -6.27
CA SER A 63 0.35 16.36 -5.92
C SER A 63 -0.03 15.78 -4.56
N LEU A 64 0.39 14.55 -4.26
CA LEU A 64 0.11 13.90 -2.97
C LEU A 64 0.79 14.66 -1.80
N ARG A 65 2.04 15.11 -1.98
CA ARG A 65 2.79 15.88 -0.99
C ARG A 65 2.25 17.29 -0.80
N ALA A 66 1.71 17.90 -1.87
CA ALA A 66 0.99 19.16 -1.81
C ALA A 66 -0.37 19.04 -1.09
N GLY A 67 -0.81 17.81 -0.78
CA GLY A 67 -2.07 17.56 -0.09
C GLY A 67 -3.29 17.61 -1.01
N GLU A 68 -3.09 17.53 -2.33
CA GLU A 68 -4.19 17.45 -3.28
C GLU A 68 -4.99 16.17 -3.06
N VAL A 69 -6.30 16.22 -3.31
CA VAL A 69 -7.20 15.07 -3.18
C VAL A 69 -7.65 14.64 -4.56
N LEU A 70 -7.23 13.43 -4.94
CA LEU A 70 -7.54 12.83 -6.24
C LEU A 70 -8.28 11.51 -6.03
N MET A 71 -8.89 11.00 -7.09
CA MET A 71 -9.62 9.74 -7.10
C MET A 71 -9.17 8.89 -8.29
N VAL A 72 -8.94 7.60 -8.05
CA VAL A 72 -8.71 6.63 -9.11
C VAL A 72 -10.00 6.44 -9.91
N ASN A 73 -9.93 6.55 -11.24
CA ASN A 73 -11.10 6.43 -12.10
C ASN A 73 -11.78 5.06 -11.95
N SER A 74 -13.03 5.04 -11.49
CA SER A 74 -13.78 3.79 -11.25
C SER A 74 -14.18 3.03 -12.53
N ARG A 75 -14.10 3.66 -13.70
CA ARG A 75 -14.53 3.06 -14.98
C ARG A 75 -13.44 2.26 -15.68
N ARG A 76 -12.25 2.16 -15.09
CA ARG A 76 -11.08 1.49 -15.67
C ARG A 76 -10.51 0.47 -14.68
N ARG A 77 -9.84 -0.54 -15.22
CA ARG A 77 -9.01 -1.46 -14.43
C ARG A 77 -7.67 -0.79 -14.20
N ASN A 78 -7.60 0.05 -13.18
CA ASN A 78 -6.41 0.80 -12.85
C ASN A 78 -6.30 1.00 -11.34
N GLY A 79 -5.09 1.31 -10.89
CA GLY A 79 -4.86 1.60 -9.50
C GLY A 79 -3.50 2.20 -9.25
N LEU A 80 -3.25 2.52 -7.99
CA LEU A 80 -2.02 3.09 -7.52
C LEU A 80 -1.60 2.39 -6.23
N ILE A 81 -0.38 1.86 -6.20
CA ILE A 81 0.23 1.39 -4.95
C ILE A 81 1.00 2.57 -4.36
N LEU A 82 0.58 3.00 -3.18
CA LEU A 82 1.25 4.06 -2.41
C LEU A 82 2.28 3.40 -1.51
N LEU A 83 3.56 3.64 -1.76
CA LEU A 83 4.64 3.18 -0.91
C LEU A 83 4.89 4.25 0.15
N LYS A 84 4.57 3.89 1.40
CA LYS A 84 4.85 4.69 2.59
C LYS A 84 6.07 4.12 3.29
N ARG A 85 6.53 4.85 4.32
CA ARG A 85 7.76 4.53 5.04
C ARG A 85 7.82 3.09 5.58
N PHE A 86 6.71 2.57 6.10
CA PHE A 86 6.68 1.27 6.77
C PHE A 86 5.76 0.22 6.11
N HIS A 87 4.92 0.64 5.17
CA HIS A 87 3.92 -0.23 4.53
C HIS A 87 3.56 0.30 3.15
N ALA A 88 2.77 -0.47 2.41
CA ALA A 88 2.15 -0.01 1.19
C ALA A 88 0.63 -0.13 1.26
N GLU A 89 -0.07 0.69 0.48
CA GLU A 89 -1.52 0.67 0.35
C GLU A 89 -1.94 0.66 -1.11
N PHE A 90 -2.86 -0.22 -1.49
CA PHE A 90 -3.40 -0.25 -2.83
C PHE A 90 -4.67 0.62 -2.96
N ALA A 91 -4.62 1.59 -3.88
CA ALA A 91 -5.76 2.43 -4.28
C ALA A 91 -6.32 1.86 -5.58
N GLY A 92 -7.35 1.02 -5.47
CA GLY A 92 -8.04 0.52 -6.65
C GLY A 92 -9.05 1.52 -7.21
N PRO A 93 -9.79 1.13 -8.27
CA PRO A 93 -10.75 1.99 -8.93
C PRO A 93 -11.79 2.56 -7.96
N GLY A 94 -12.08 3.85 -8.10
CA GLY A 94 -12.98 4.61 -7.24
C GLY A 94 -12.40 5.01 -5.88
N ALA A 95 -11.19 4.56 -5.53
CA ALA A 95 -10.56 4.96 -4.27
C ALA A 95 -10.02 6.40 -4.35
N VAL A 96 -10.14 7.12 -3.24
CA VAL A 96 -9.45 8.40 -3.05
C VAL A 96 -7.98 8.18 -2.71
N ILE A 97 -7.13 9.11 -3.16
CA ILE A 97 -5.71 9.24 -2.82
C ILE A 97 -5.40 10.70 -2.47
N GLY A 98 -4.36 10.91 -1.65
CA GLY A 98 -3.87 12.24 -1.29
C GLY A 98 -4.48 12.81 -0.03
N GLY A 99 -4.53 14.14 0.04
CA GLY A 99 -4.81 14.86 1.28
C GLY A 99 -3.82 14.50 2.40
N ARG A 100 -4.26 14.64 3.66
CA ARG A 100 -3.39 14.38 4.82
C ARG A 100 -2.92 12.93 4.96
N PHE A 101 -3.63 11.97 4.37
CA PHE A 101 -3.40 10.55 4.61
C PHE A 101 -2.23 9.98 3.81
N ASP A 102 -1.87 10.62 2.69
CA ASP A 102 -0.82 10.14 1.78
C ASP A 102 0.31 11.16 1.60
N SER A 103 0.36 12.17 2.48
CA SER A 103 1.46 13.16 2.51
C SER A 103 2.82 12.56 2.86
N ASP A 104 2.83 11.40 3.51
CA ASP A 104 4.02 10.60 3.86
C ASP A 104 4.40 9.59 2.76
N CYS A 105 3.76 9.66 1.59
CA CYS A 105 4.08 8.78 0.48
C CYS A 105 5.50 9.09 -0.03
N GLU A 106 6.33 8.05 -0.05
CA GLU A 106 7.71 8.12 -0.50
C GLU A 106 7.80 7.90 -2.02
N GLN A 107 6.97 6.98 -2.53
CA GLN A 107 6.97 6.55 -3.92
C GLN A 107 5.59 6.02 -4.32
N VAL A 108 5.31 6.03 -5.62
CA VAL A 108 4.07 5.49 -6.17
C VAL A 108 4.37 4.48 -7.28
N VAL A 109 3.59 3.40 -7.33
CA VAL A 109 3.64 2.43 -8.44
C VAL A 109 2.28 2.40 -9.10
N THR A 110 2.24 2.77 -10.38
CA THR A 110 1.02 2.76 -11.18
C THR A 110 0.67 1.33 -11.59
N VAL A 111 -0.61 0.97 -11.53
CA VAL A 111 -1.10 -0.34 -11.95
C VAL A 111 -2.17 -0.16 -13.01
N GLY A 112 -2.01 -0.85 -14.14
CA GLY A 112 -2.86 -0.69 -15.31
C GLY A 112 -2.75 0.70 -15.96
N LYS A 113 -3.74 1.04 -16.78
CA LYS A 113 -3.83 2.36 -17.45
C LYS A 113 -4.38 3.41 -16.49
N LEU A 114 -3.51 3.95 -15.64
CA LEU A 114 -3.86 4.93 -14.61
C LEU A 114 -4.62 6.13 -15.18
N SER A 115 -5.75 6.44 -14.55
CA SER A 115 -6.55 7.64 -14.77
C SER A 115 -6.99 8.16 -13.41
N LEU A 116 -6.66 9.42 -13.13
CA LEU A 116 -7.01 10.13 -11.90
C LEU A 116 -8.05 11.21 -12.21
N LEU A 117 -8.92 11.47 -11.25
CA LEU A 117 -10.01 12.43 -11.33
C LEU A 117 -10.03 13.30 -10.07
N VAL A 118 -10.45 14.55 -10.20
CA VAL A 118 -10.77 15.40 -9.05
C VAL A 118 -12.21 15.12 -8.62
N PRO A 119 -12.48 14.81 -7.33
CA PRO A 119 -13.85 14.65 -6.85
C PRO A 119 -14.62 15.97 -6.97
N LYS A 120 -15.81 15.93 -7.56
CA LYS A 120 -16.64 17.09 -7.88
C LYS A 120 -17.54 17.53 -6.73
N SER A 121 -17.85 16.61 -5.81
CA SER A 121 -18.71 16.91 -4.67
C SER A 121 -18.22 16.26 -3.38
N TYR A 122 -18.79 16.71 -2.27
CA TYR A 122 -18.52 16.14 -0.95
C TYR A 122 -18.97 14.67 -0.87
N GLU A 123 -20.12 14.35 -1.46
CA GLU A 123 -20.68 13.00 -1.51
C GLU A 123 -19.79 12.05 -2.32
N GLU A 124 -19.30 12.50 -3.48
CA GLU A 124 -18.36 11.73 -4.30
C GLU A 124 -17.06 11.48 -3.54
N ARG A 125 -16.53 12.51 -2.87
CA ARG A 125 -15.36 12.37 -2.01
C ARG A 125 -15.58 11.38 -0.88
N GLN A 126 -16.71 11.44 -0.18
CA GLN A 126 -17.05 10.49 0.88
C GLN A 126 -17.18 9.05 0.36
N ALA A 127 -17.81 8.86 -0.81
CA ALA A 127 -17.92 7.56 -1.44
C ALA A 127 -16.53 6.99 -1.77
N ALA A 128 -15.63 7.82 -2.32
CA ALA A 128 -14.28 7.41 -2.66
C ALA A 128 -13.44 7.02 -1.42
N TYR A 129 -13.63 7.70 -0.28
CA TYR A 129 -13.05 7.28 1.01
C TYR A 129 -13.58 5.92 1.47
N LYS A 130 -14.88 5.66 1.32
CA LYS A 130 -15.47 4.36 1.67
C LYS A 130 -14.89 3.23 0.80
N ILE A 131 -14.71 3.48 -0.50
CA ILE A 131 -14.07 2.53 -1.42
C ILE A 131 -12.62 2.29 -1.02
N ARG A 132 -11.87 3.33 -0.67
CA ARG A 132 -10.49 3.20 -0.17
C ARG A 132 -10.42 2.27 1.06
N LEU A 133 -11.36 2.39 2.00
CA LEU A 133 -11.45 1.49 3.15
C LEU A 133 -11.74 0.03 2.76
N GLN A 134 -12.51 -0.21 1.70
CA GLN A 134 -12.76 -1.57 1.20
C GLN A 134 -11.47 -2.20 0.65
N TRP A 135 -10.65 -1.45 -0.09
CA TRP A 135 -9.34 -1.93 -0.56
C TRP A 135 -8.37 -2.24 0.58
N ILE A 136 -8.35 -1.40 1.61
CA ILE A 136 -7.55 -1.66 2.83
C ILE A 136 -8.03 -2.94 3.52
N LYS A 137 -9.35 -3.14 3.65
CA LYS A 137 -9.93 -4.36 4.23
C LYS A 137 -9.58 -5.61 3.43
N LEU A 138 -9.62 -5.54 2.09
CA LEU A 138 -9.22 -6.64 1.22
C LEU A 138 -7.76 -7.01 1.44
N THR A 139 -6.86 -6.04 1.41
CA THR A 139 -5.42 -6.27 1.63
C THR A 139 -5.17 -6.88 3.02
N LYS A 140 -5.90 -6.42 4.04
CA LYS A 140 -5.83 -6.96 5.40
C LYS A 140 -6.19 -8.44 5.50
N GLN A 141 -7.08 -8.95 4.65
CA GLN A 141 -7.43 -10.38 4.63
C GLN A 141 -6.23 -11.25 4.24
N PHE A 142 -5.34 -10.74 3.37
CA PHE A 142 -4.12 -11.47 3.00
C PHE A 142 -3.07 -11.38 4.10
N THR A 143 -2.91 -10.21 4.73
CA THR A 143 -1.94 -10.04 5.83
C THR A 143 -2.26 -10.91 7.05
N GLY A 144 -3.52 -11.30 7.24
CA GLY A 144 -3.93 -12.18 8.34
C GLY A 144 -3.45 -13.63 8.21
N ASN A 145 -2.92 -14.05 7.06
CA ASN A 145 -2.43 -15.41 6.87
C ASN A 145 -1.04 -15.59 7.52
N GLN A 146 -0.87 -16.64 8.33
CA GLN A 146 0.36 -16.86 9.11
C GLN A 146 1.57 -17.13 8.22
N MET A 147 1.39 -17.89 7.13
CA MET A 147 2.46 -18.27 6.21
C MET A 147 2.83 -17.14 5.24
N PRO A 148 4.07 -16.62 5.26
CA PRO A 148 4.49 -15.51 4.38
C PRO A 148 4.34 -15.82 2.88
N LEU A 149 4.67 -17.04 2.46
CA LEU A 149 4.56 -17.44 1.07
C LEU A 149 3.09 -17.44 0.58
N GLU A 150 2.17 -17.86 1.45
CA GLU A 150 0.74 -17.84 1.16
C GLU A 150 0.18 -16.41 1.12
N ARG A 151 0.69 -15.49 1.94
CA ARG A 151 0.36 -14.06 1.82
C ARG A 151 0.75 -13.51 0.45
N ALA A 152 1.98 -13.80 0.03
CA ALA A 152 2.51 -13.37 -1.26
C ALA A 152 1.75 -13.97 -2.45
N ARG A 153 1.42 -15.27 -2.40
CA ARG A 153 0.61 -15.93 -3.43
C ARG A 153 -0.78 -15.33 -3.55
N LYS A 154 -1.48 -15.16 -2.42
CA LYS A 154 -2.83 -14.59 -2.41
C LYS A 154 -2.88 -13.19 -3.02
N ILE A 155 -1.94 -12.30 -2.68
CA ILE A 155 -1.95 -10.95 -3.28
C ILE A 155 -1.64 -10.98 -4.78
N LEU A 156 -0.72 -11.83 -5.22
CA LEU A 156 -0.41 -11.99 -6.65
C LEU A 156 -1.62 -12.54 -7.42
N GLU A 157 -2.25 -13.61 -6.93
CA GLU A 157 -3.46 -14.19 -7.53
C GLU A 157 -4.59 -13.17 -7.63
N GLN A 158 -4.77 -12.34 -6.60
CA GLN A 158 -5.81 -11.31 -6.59
C GLN A 158 -5.53 -10.19 -7.60
N PHE A 159 -4.26 -9.84 -7.79
CA PHE A 159 -3.88 -8.90 -8.84
C PHE A 159 -4.01 -9.52 -10.23
N GLU A 160 -3.64 -10.78 -10.44
CA GLU A 160 -3.80 -11.51 -11.71
C GLU A 160 -5.27 -11.75 -12.09
N GLN A 161 -6.18 -11.79 -11.13
CA GLN A 161 -7.63 -11.84 -11.39
C GLN A 161 -8.19 -10.51 -11.92
N TYR A 162 -7.53 -9.40 -11.60
CA TYR A 162 -8.05 -8.06 -11.86
C TYR A 162 -7.31 -7.33 -13.00
N PHE A 163 -5.99 -7.56 -13.11
CA PHE A 163 -5.07 -6.93 -14.06
C PHE A 163 -4.47 -7.97 -15.01
N ASP A 164 -3.98 -7.51 -16.16
CA ASP A 164 -3.35 -8.41 -17.12
C ASP A 164 -2.02 -8.94 -16.58
N THR A 165 -1.63 -10.15 -17.01
CA THR A 165 -0.43 -10.81 -16.47
C THR A 165 0.83 -9.96 -16.68
N GLU A 166 0.96 -9.31 -17.83
CA GLU A 166 2.10 -8.42 -18.12
C GLU A 166 2.16 -7.23 -17.14
N GLU A 167 1.00 -6.64 -16.80
CA GLU A 167 0.92 -5.53 -15.85
C GLU A 167 1.34 -5.97 -14.44
N VAL A 168 0.91 -7.16 -14.01
CA VAL A 168 1.28 -7.72 -12.69
C VAL A 168 2.75 -8.12 -12.62
N GLN A 169 3.34 -8.58 -13.72
CA GLN A 169 4.77 -8.88 -13.79
C GLN A 169 5.64 -7.62 -13.80
N ALA A 170 5.10 -6.49 -14.30
CA ALA A 170 5.81 -5.21 -14.28
C ALA A 170 5.89 -4.58 -12.88
N ILE A 171 5.00 -4.94 -11.95
CA ILE A 171 5.01 -4.41 -10.58
C ILE A 171 6.24 -4.96 -9.82
N PRO A 172 7.07 -4.09 -9.18
CA PRO A 172 8.23 -4.53 -8.40
C PRO A 172 7.87 -5.48 -7.25
N ASP A 173 8.76 -6.42 -6.96
CA ASP A 173 8.60 -7.37 -5.85
C ASP A 173 8.46 -6.62 -4.51
N GLU A 174 9.16 -5.49 -4.35
CA GLU A 174 9.12 -4.61 -3.19
C GLU A 174 7.72 -4.04 -2.92
N ALA A 175 6.97 -3.70 -3.96
CA ALA A 175 5.63 -3.15 -3.82
C ALA A 175 4.67 -4.19 -3.24
N PHE A 176 4.67 -5.40 -3.80
CA PHE A 176 3.90 -6.51 -3.24
C PHE A 176 4.37 -6.91 -1.84
N ALA A 177 5.68 -6.92 -1.61
CA ALA A 177 6.25 -7.25 -0.31
C ALA A 177 5.75 -6.32 0.80
N ARG A 178 5.73 -5.00 0.54
CA ARG A 178 5.20 -4.00 1.47
C ARG A 178 3.68 -4.03 1.61
N LEU A 179 2.93 -4.45 0.59
CA LEU A 179 1.47 -4.61 0.68
C LEU A 179 1.06 -5.70 1.68
N VAL A 180 1.81 -6.81 1.74
CA VAL A 180 1.44 -7.97 2.57
C VAL A 180 2.40 -8.31 3.71
N GLY A 181 3.38 -7.45 3.98
CA GLY A 181 4.33 -7.61 5.08
C GLY A 181 5.18 -8.88 4.93
N VAL A 182 5.88 -9.00 3.81
CA VAL A 182 6.84 -10.09 3.52
C VAL A 182 8.13 -9.51 2.95
N LEU A 183 9.14 -10.35 2.74
CA LEU A 183 10.37 -9.95 2.07
C LEU A 183 10.21 -10.02 0.54
N PRO A 184 10.88 -9.16 -0.24
CA PRO A 184 10.83 -9.22 -1.71
C PRO A 184 11.20 -10.61 -2.27
N ARG A 185 12.18 -11.30 -1.66
CA ARG A 185 12.53 -12.69 -2.03
C ARG A 185 11.37 -13.67 -1.91
N THR A 186 10.45 -13.45 -0.96
CA THR A 186 9.26 -14.29 -0.77
C THR A 186 8.26 -14.06 -1.90
N VAL A 187 8.10 -12.82 -2.37
CA VAL A 187 7.30 -12.50 -3.56
C VAL A 187 7.92 -13.16 -4.80
N ARG A 188 9.24 -13.03 -4.98
CA ARG A 188 9.96 -13.67 -6.08
C ARG A 188 9.78 -15.19 -6.09
N GLN A 189 9.79 -15.82 -4.92
CA GLN A 189 9.51 -17.24 -4.79
C GLN A 189 8.05 -17.57 -5.13
N ALA A 190 7.09 -16.73 -4.73
CA ALA A 190 5.68 -16.92 -5.07
C ALA A 190 5.40 -16.78 -6.57
N ARG A 191 6.11 -15.87 -7.27
CA ARG A 191 6.05 -15.71 -8.74
C ARG A 191 6.57 -16.94 -9.49
N ARG A 192 7.54 -17.66 -8.92
CA ARG A 192 7.99 -18.95 -9.47
C ARG A 192 6.90 -19.97 -9.22
N ARG A 193 6.02 -20.18 -10.20
CA ARG A 193 5.11 -21.33 -10.19
C ARG A 193 5.98 -22.57 -9.95
N PRO A 194 5.61 -23.49 -9.02
CA PRO A 194 6.26 -24.79 -9.00
C PRO A 194 6.01 -25.40 -10.38
N GLU A 195 7.06 -25.54 -11.18
CA GLU A 195 6.98 -26.36 -12.37
C GLU A 195 6.35 -27.69 -11.92
N LYS A 196 5.27 -28.10 -12.60
CA LYS A 196 4.87 -29.50 -12.54
C LYS A 196 6.02 -30.29 -13.14
N LEU A 197 7.02 -30.61 -12.33
CA LEU A 197 8.06 -31.56 -12.65
C LEU A 197 7.34 -32.91 -12.80
N ASN A 198 6.82 -33.15 -14.01
CA ASN A 198 6.41 -34.47 -14.47
C ASN A 198 7.68 -35.29 -14.63
N LEU A 199 8.29 -35.68 -13.51
CA LEU A 199 9.32 -36.70 -13.45
C LEU A 199 8.62 -38.01 -13.81
N LYS A 200 8.57 -38.31 -15.11
CA LYS A 200 8.36 -39.68 -15.58
C LYS A 200 9.57 -40.48 -15.11
N VAL A 201 9.46 -41.06 -13.93
CA VAL A 201 10.34 -42.14 -13.49
C VAL A 201 10.11 -43.28 -14.47
N ARG A 202 11.05 -43.49 -15.39
CA ARG A 202 11.10 -44.72 -16.18
C ARG A 202 11.56 -45.82 -15.23
N ALA A 203 10.64 -46.74 -14.92
CA ALA A 203 10.96 -48.04 -14.37
C ALA A 203 11.53 -48.96 -15.46
#